data_AF-A0A946TEJ2-F1
#
_entry.id   AF-A0A946TEJ2-F1
#
_cell.length_a   1.000
_cell.length_b   1.000
_cell.length_c   1.000
_cell.angle_alpha   90.00
_cell.angle_beta   90.00
_cell.angle_gamma   90.00
#
_symmetry.space_group_name_H-M   'P 1'
#
loop_
_entity.id
_entity.type
_entity.pdbx_description
1 polymer ?
#
loop_
_entity_poly.entity_id
_entity_poly.type
_entity_poly.pdbx_seq_one_letter_code
_entity_poly.pdbx_strand_id
1 'polypeptide(L)'
;MDQEEKAPICGFCRAVGEREEIFMGKISYGTKCVTCGATEQHSAKKIREQGYLAAGESSSPFSVVGDLLRDPYYLITGKKTPKKNTD
;
A
#
# COMPACT_ATOMS: atom_id res chain seq x y z
N MET A 1 -0.98 -21.24 20.58
CA MET A 1 -0.13 -20.34 21.40
C MET A 1 -0.79 -18.99 21.36
N ASP A 2 -1.84 -18.85 22.15
CA ASP A 2 -2.63 -17.63 22.26
C ASP A 2 -1.80 -16.64 23.08
N GLN A 3 -1.07 -15.77 22.39
CA GLN A 3 -0.50 -14.60 23.04
C GLN A 3 -1.69 -13.71 23.42
N GLU A 4 -2.04 -13.71 24.71
CA GLU A 4 -2.86 -12.67 25.32
C GLU A 4 -2.19 -11.33 25.01
N GLU A 5 -2.65 -10.70 23.93
CA GLU A 5 -2.11 -9.46 23.40
C GLU A 5 -2.50 -8.35 24.39
N LYS A 6 -1.62 -8.12 25.38
CA LYS A 6 -1.79 -7.03 26.35
C LYS A 6 -2.08 -5.75 25.57
N ALA A 7 -3.23 -5.14 25.86
CA ALA A 7 -3.65 -3.90 25.21
C ALA A 7 -2.50 -2.89 25.22
N PRO A 8 -2.11 -2.33 24.07
CA PRO A 8 -0.92 -1.51 23.95
C PRO A 8 -1.09 -0.21 24.73
N ILE A 9 -0.25 -0.01 25.74
CA ILE A 9 -0.24 1.22 26.54
C ILE A 9 0.37 2.35 25.71
N CYS A 10 -0.27 3.52 25.68
CA CYS A 10 0.32 4.70 25.06
C CYS A 10 1.52 5.19 25.88
N GLY A 11 2.71 5.28 25.28
CA GLY A 11 3.91 5.77 25.98
C GLY A 11 3.84 7.25 26.41
N PHE A 12 2.95 8.05 25.81
CA PHE A 12 2.80 9.48 26.09
C PHE A 12 1.81 9.76 27.22
N CYS A 13 0.55 9.38 27.04
CA CYS A 13 -0.52 9.64 28.02
C CYS A 13 -0.78 8.49 28.99
N ARG A 14 -0.10 7.34 28.81
CA ARG A 14 -0.31 6.10 29.58
C ARG A 14 -1.74 5.54 29.52
N ALA A 15 -2.58 6.05 28.62
CA ALA A 15 -3.89 5.49 28.38
C ALA A 15 -3.75 4.04 27.89
N VAL A 16 -4.55 3.16 28.49
CA VAL A 16 -4.76 1.80 28.03
C VAL A 16 -5.96 1.85 27.10
N GLY A 17 -5.75 1.60 25.81
CA GLY A 17 -6.82 1.74 24.84
C GLY A 17 -6.39 1.38 23.43
N GLU A 18 -7.38 1.34 22.56
CA GLU A 18 -7.18 1.02 21.15
C GLU A 18 -6.33 2.10 20.46
N ARG A 19 -5.57 1.65 19.45
CA ARG A 19 -4.79 2.52 18.58
C ARG A 19 -5.38 2.45 17.18
N GLU A 20 -5.57 3.60 16.55
CA GLU A 20 -5.99 3.72 15.16
C GLU A 20 -4.79 3.50 14.23
N GLU A 21 -4.94 2.68 13.19
CA GLU A 21 -3.92 2.58 12.14
C GLU A 21 -3.93 3.81 11.24
N ILE A 22 -2.74 4.35 10.98
CA ILE A 22 -2.52 5.46 10.06
C ILE A 22 -2.11 4.86 8.72
N PHE A 23 -2.85 5.18 7.67
CA PHE A 23 -2.54 4.75 6.31
C PHE A 23 -1.97 5.89 5.48
N MET A 24 -0.94 5.60 4.69
CA MET A 24 -0.47 6.46 3.60
C MET A 24 -0.72 5.73 2.28
N GLY A 25 -1.78 6.12 1.57
CA GLY A 25 -2.25 5.40 0.39
C GLY A 25 -2.73 4.00 0.76
N LYS A 26 -2.06 2.96 0.22
CA LYS A 26 -2.38 1.54 0.49
C LYS A 26 -1.49 0.90 1.57
N ILE A 27 -0.60 1.67 2.19
CA ILE A 27 0.42 1.16 3.12
C ILE A 27 0.04 1.58 4.55
N SER A 28 0.11 0.67 5.52
CA SER A 28 -0.06 1.05 6.93
C SER A 28 1.25 1.67 7.44
N TYR A 29 1.20 2.97 7.70
CA TYR A 29 2.37 3.78 8.03
C TYR A 29 2.70 3.75 9.51
N GLY A 30 1.69 3.64 10.37
CA GLY A 30 1.87 3.66 11.81
C GLY A 30 0.57 3.53 12.56
N THR A 31 0.60 3.87 13.85
CA THR A 31 -0.56 3.85 14.72
C THR A 31 -0.69 5.18 15.47
N LYS A 32 -1.91 5.52 15.87
CA LYS A 32 -2.27 6.74 16.59
C LYS A 32 -3.04 6.35 17.85
N CYS A 33 -2.69 6.94 18.99
CA CYS A 33 -3.47 6.81 20.21
C CYS A 33 -4.78 7.59 20.06
N VAL A 34 -5.92 6.93 20.25
CA VAL A 34 -7.25 7.55 20.17
C VAL A 34 -7.44 8.62 21.26
N THR A 35 -6.83 8.42 22.43
CA THR A 35 -7.03 9.31 23.60
C THR A 35 -6.26 10.63 23.49
N CYS A 36 -5.00 10.60 23.07
CA CYS A 36 -4.12 11.79 23.09
C CYS A 36 -3.59 12.20 21.70
N GLY A 37 -3.86 11.41 20.66
CA GLY A 37 -3.40 11.68 19.31
C GLY A 37 -1.91 11.40 19.07
N ALA A 38 -1.17 10.91 20.06
CA ALA A 38 0.24 10.55 19.87
C ALA A 38 0.39 9.47 18.80
N THR A 39 1.32 9.67 17.86
CA THR A 39 1.56 8.78 16.73
C THR A 39 2.84 7.99 16.89
N GLU A 40 2.83 6.71 16.53
CA GLU A 40 3.99 5.83 16.45
C GLU A 40 4.14 5.33 15.01
N GLN A 41 5.31 5.54 14.41
CA GLN A 41 5.58 5.08 13.05
C GLN A 41 6.00 3.61 13.05
N HIS A 42 5.55 2.85 12.05
CA HIS A 42 6.09 1.52 11.83
C HIS A 42 7.55 1.58 11.40
N SER A 43 8.29 0.50 11.66
CA SER A 43 9.69 0.42 11.24
C SER A 43 9.82 0.49 9.72
N ALA A 44 10.93 1.07 9.25
CA ALA A 44 11.21 1.17 7.81
C ALA A 44 11.18 -0.20 7.11
N LYS A 45 11.51 -1.28 7.81
CA LYS A 45 11.42 -2.67 7.31
C LYS A 45 9.96 -3.06 7.04
N LYS A 46 9.06 -2.85 8.01
CA LYS A 46 7.63 -3.20 7.89
C LYS A 46 6.94 -2.38 6.80
N ILE A 47 7.25 -1.08 6.71
CA ILE A 47 6.74 -0.19 5.67
C ILE A 47 7.18 -0.67 4.28
N ARG A 48 8.46 -1.06 4.12
CA ARG A 48 8.98 -1.58 2.84
C ARG A 48 8.29 -2.88 2.44
N GLU A 49 8.17 -3.84 3.34
CA GLU A 49 7.50 -5.13 3.07
C GLU A 49 6.06 -4.93 2.61
N GLN A 50 5.31 -4.04 3.25
CA GLN A 50 3.96 -3.68 2.82
C GLN A 50 3.94 -2.91 1.50
N GLY A 51 4.91 -2.03 1.25
CA GLY A 51 5.07 -1.35 -0.02
C GLY A 51 5.30 -2.31 -1.19
N TYR A 52 6.09 -3.37 -0.99
CA TYR A 52 6.28 -4.43 -1.99
C TYR A 52 5.00 -5.23 -2.24
N LEU A 53 4.19 -5.49 -1.21
CA LEU A 53 2.90 -6.19 -1.35
C LEU A 53 1.81 -5.31 -1.99
N ALA A 54 1.83 -3.99 -1.73
CA ALA A 54 0.89 -3.02 -2.31
C ALA A 54 1.23 -2.68 -3.77
N ALA A 55 2.50 -2.85 -4.17
CA ALA A 55 2.97 -2.83 -5.54
C ALA A 55 2.61 -4.15 -6.25
N GLY A 56 1.31 -4.45 -6.34
CA GLY A 56 0.83 -5.60 -7.10
C GLY A 56 1.34 -5.54 -8.53
N GLU A 57 1.94 -6.65 -8.98
CA GLU A 57 2.30 -7.16 -10.34
C GLU A 57 2.53 -6.18 -11.50
N SER A 58 1.71 -5.14 -11.63
CA SER A 58 1.71 -4.11 -12.66
C SER A 58 2.86 -3.10 -12.62
N SER A 59 3.57 -2.92 -11.50
CA SER A 59 4.66 -1.94 -11.39
C SER A 59 6.06 -2.52 -11.68
N SER A 60 6.15 -3.78 -12.10
CA SER A 60 7.44 -4.31 -12.52
C SER A 60 7.83 -3.71 -13.88
N PRO A 61 9.11 -3.35 -14.12
CA PRO A 61 9.53 -2.87 -15.42
C PRO A 61 9.22 -3.88 -16.55
N PHE A 62 9.13 -5.18 -16.22
CA PHE A 62 8.74 -6.24 -17.16
C PHE A 62 7.24 -6.23 -17.51
N SER A 63 6.36 -5.95 -16.56
CA SER A 63 4.91 -5.86 -16.82
C SER A 63 4.59 -4.63 -17.69
N VAL A 64 5.28 -3.52 -17.46
CA VAL A 64 5.19 -2.33 -18.31
C VAL A 64 5.62 -2.65 -19.74
N VAL A 65 6.73 -3.38 -19.92
CA VAL A 65 7.20 -3.84 -21.24
C VAL A 65 6.24 -4.86 -21.88
N GLY A 66 5.62 -5.73 -21.09
CA GLY A 66 4.62 -6.69 -21.57
C GLY A 66 3.38 -5.99 -22.14
N ASP A 67 2.85 -4.99 -21.43
CA ASP A 67 1.76 -4.15 -21.93
C ASP A 67 2.19 -3.32 -23.15
N LEU A 68 3.46 -2.88 -23.17
CA LEU A 68 4.08 -2.16 -24.28
C LEU A 68 4.09 -2.96 -25.59
N LEU A 69 4.47 -4.24 -25.51
CA LEU A 69 4.51 -5.16 -26.65
C LEU A 69 3.10 -5.56 -27.11
N ARG A 70 2.10 -5.46 -26.23
CA ARG A 70 0.73 -5.88 -26.51
C ARG A 70 -0.05 -4.86 -27.33
N ASP A 71 0.19 -3.56 -27.13
CA ASP A 71 -0.43 -2.50 -27.92
C ASP A 71 0.56 -1.34 -28.19
N PRO A 72 1.50 -1.52 -29.13
CA PRO A 72 2.47 -0.48 -29.47
C PRO A 72 1.82 0.78 -30.06
N TYR A 73 0.59 0.69 -30.59
CA TYR A 73 -0.15 1.83 -31.12
C TYR A 73 -0.56 2.82 -30.04
N TYR A 74 -0.86 2.32 -28.83
CA TYR A 74 -1.17 3.16 -27.67
C TYR A 74 -0.01 4.08 -27.28
N LEU A 75 1.24 3.65 -27.46
CA LEU A 75 2.41 4.47 -27.12
C LEU A 75 2.57 5.70 -28.01
N ILE A 76 2.35 5.52 -29.31
CA ILE A 76 2.59 6.57 -30.30
C ILE A 76 1.45 7.58 -30.28
N THR A 77 0.23 7.12 -29.99
CA THR A 77 -0.99 7.91 -30.21
C THR A 77 -1.77 8.23 -28.95
N GLY A 78 -1.46 7.60 -27.81
CA GLY A 78 -2.27 7.67 -26.59
C GLY A 78 -3.66 7.06 -26.74
N LYS A 79 -3.94 6.38 -27.86
CA LYS A 79 -5.25 5.81 -28.22
C LYS A 79 -5.10 4.31 -28.39
N LYS A 80 -6.05 3.54 -27.86
CA LYS A 80 -6.07 2.08 -28.05
C LYS A 80 -6.19 1.76 -29.53
N THR A 81 -5.55 0.67 -29.98
CA THR A 81 -5.69 0.20 -31.36
C THR A 81 -7.18 0.07 -31.73
N PRO A 82 -7.65 0.73 -32.80
CA PRO A 82 -9.02 0.55 -33.24
C PRO A 82 -9.21 -0.92 -33.64
N LYS A 83 -10.13 -1.63 -32.96
CA LYS A 83 -10.52 -2.99 -33.36
C LYS A 83 -11.08 -2.91 -34.78
N LYS A 84 -10.40 -3.54 -35.75
CA LYS A 84 -11.02 -3.81 -37.05
C LYS A 84 -12.17 -4.78 -36.78
N ASN A 85 -13.39 -4.29 -36.87
CA ASN A 85 -14.54 -5.16 -37.11
C ASN A 85 -14.38 -5.66 -38.54
N THR A 86 -13.98 -6.92 -38.70
CA THR A 86 -14.12 -7.65 -39.95
C THR A 86 -15.59 -8.08 -40.04
N ASP A 87 -16.34 -7.44 -40.94
CA ASP A 87 -17.50 -8.05 -41.61
C ASP A 87 -17.00 -9.16 -42.56
#